data_AF-A0A2G5WW38-F1
#
_entry.id   AF-A0A2G5WW38-F1
#
_cell.length_a   1.000
_cell.length_b   1.000
_cell.length_c   1.000
_cell.angle_alpha   90.00
_cell.angle_beta   90.00
_cell.angle_gamma   90.00
#
_symmetry.space_group_name_H-M   'P 1'
#
loop_
_entity.id
_entity.type
_entity.pdbx_description
1 polymer ?
#
loop_
_entity_poly.entity_id
_entity_poly.type
_entity_poly.pdbx_seq_one_letter_code
_entity_poly.pdbx_strand_id
1 'polypeptide(L)'
;MNTKRKRKVWGIGSGVFIVLVIAFITWYYPLSLFSIHQSFTYHPGSETHNGKTYEEEIGKFKAAYEKDLKKDVESDNHNPTVNRTPFILPIFEQEWLIGTDSKTIDKDKLDRMLFDVQQARNTLLDLVSEGDFSKEERVYMVDSINNFLNLEESIRFIRNGTYFSRSDLQRLLGNLQGEFWAGFDYYTTVFYDVSHK
;
A
#
# COMPACT_ATOMS: atom_id res chain seq x y z
N MET A 1 56.26 11.63 24.25
CA MET A 1 55.23 11.50 23.19
C MET A 1 54.04 12.39 23.55
N ASN A 2 53.76 13.44 22.75
CA ASN A 2 52.97 14.61 23.13
C ASN A 2 51.46 14.31 23.28
N THR A 3 50.89 14.46 24.48
CA THR A 3 49.50 14.12 24.83
C THR A 3 48.45 14.90 24.02
N LYS A 4 48.78 16.12 23.57
CA LYS A 4 47.92 16.91 22.67
C LYS A 4 47.76 16.30 21.27
N ARG A 5 48.81 15.64 20.74
CA ARG A 5 48.74 14.93 19.44
C ARG A 5 47.88 13.66 19.57
N LYS A 6 48.00 12.92 20.68
CA LYS A 6 47.14 11.75 20.95
C LYS A 6 45.66 12.11 21.01
N ARG A 7 45.29 13.21 21.70
CA ARG A 7 43.90 13.70 21.77
C ARG A 7 43.31 14.09 20.40
N LYS A 8 44.08 14.77 19.54
CA LYS A 8 43.65 15.12 18.18
C LYS A 8 43.45 13.89 17.30
N VAL A 9 44.36 12.91 17.35
CA VAL A 9 44.24 11.66 16.58
C VAL A 9 43.04 10.83 17.04
N TRP A 10 42.77 10.80 18.35
CA TRP A 10 41.61 10.10 18.91
C TRP A 10 40.27 10.75 18.49
N GLY A 11 40.19 12.08 18.48
CA GLY A 11 39.01 12.82 18.02
C GLY A 11 38.74 12.69 16.52
N ILE A 12 39.79 12.63 15.70
CA ILE A 12 39.67 12.37 14.26
C ILE A 12 39.22 10.92 14.01
N GLY A 13 39.81 9.96 14.72
CA GLY A 13 39.44 8.54 14.63
C GLY A 13 37.98 8.29 15.02
N SER A 14 37.48 8.94 16.08
CA SER A 14 36.08 8.83 16.48
C SER A 14 35.12 9.44 15.46
N GLY A 15 35.49 10.59 14.85
CA GLY A 15 34.68 11.22 13.81
C GLY A 15 34.54 10.34 12.57
N VAL A 16 35.65 9.77 12.09
CA VAL A 16 35.65 8.84 10.94
C VAL A 16 34.80 7.61 11.24
N PHE A 17 34.91 7.04 12.45
CA PHE A 17 34.11 5.88 12.85
C PHE A 17 32.61 6.17 12.82
N ILE A 18 32.17 7.33 13.34
CA ILE A 18 30.74 7.72 13.31
C ILE A 18 30.24 7.83 11.86
N VAL A 19 31.02 8.44 10.97
CA VAL A 19 30.64 8.56 9.55
C VAL A 19 30.49 7.20 8.90
N LEU A 20 31.41 6.25 9.18
CA LEU A 20 31.33 4.89 8.67
C LEU A 20 30.09 4.14 9.18
N VAL A 21 29.73 4.32 10.47
CA VAL A 21 28.54 3.72 11.06
C VAL A 21 27.27 4.27 10.42
N ILE A 22 27.16 5.60 10.24
CA ILE A 22 26.00 6.21 9.57
C ILE A 22 25.90 5.77 8.12
N ALA A 23 27.03 5.68 7.40
CA ALA A 23 27.05 5.19 6.02
C ALA A 23 26.59 3.72 5.93
N PHE A 24 27.04 2.87 6.86
CA PHE A 24 26.60 1.48 6.96
C PHE A 24 25.10 1.38 7.24
N ILE A 25 24.59 2.14 8.21
CA ILE A 25 23.16 2.15 8.55
C ILE A 25 22.33 2.66 7.38
N THR A 26 22.75 3.74 6.73
CA THR A 26 22.06 4.30 5.55
C THR A 26 21.99 3.29 4.41
N TRP A 27 23.04 2.50 4.21
CA TRP A 27 23.06 1.46 3.18
C TRP A 27 22.22 0.23 3.54
N TYR A 28 22.31 -0.25 4.78
CA TYR A 28 21.73 -1.53 5.18
C TYR A 28 20.29 -1.41 5.70
N TYR A 29 19.98 -0.35 6.45
CA TYR A 29 18.68 -0.08 7.08
C TYR A 29 18.07 1.23 6.55
N PRO A 30 17.59 1.25 5.29
CA PRO A 30 17.31 2.49 4.58
C PRO A 30 16.17 3.32 5.17
N LEU A 31 15.21 2.72 5.88
CA LEU A 31 14.11 3.42 6.60
C LEU A 31 14.42 3.74 8.08
N SER A 32 15.63 3.45 8.55
CA SER A 32 16.04 3.75 9.92
C SER A 32 16.04 5.25 10.20
N LEU A 33 15.78 5.64 11.45
CA LEU A 33 15.85 7.04 11.88
C LEU A 33 17.25 7.66 11.69
N PHE A 34 18.29 6.81 11.63
CA PHE A 34 19.67 7.22 11.43
C PHE A 34 20.12 7.17 9.95
N SER A 35 19.24 6.75 9.03
CA SER A 35 19.50 6.78 7.59
C SER A 35 19.35 8.21 7.06
N ILE A 36 20.22 8.61 6.13
CA ILE A 36 20.22 9.98 5.56
C ILE A 36 18.97 10.24 4.72
N HIS A 37 18.54 9.27 3.90
CA HIS A 37 17.48 9.47 2.90
C HIS A 37 16.15 8.79 3.25
N GLN A 38 16.08 8.04 4.35
CA GLN A 38 14.87 7.40 4.90
C GLN A 38 13.89 6.82 3.85
N SER A 39 14.42 6.21 2.78
CA SER A 39 13.66 5.78 1.62
C SER A 39 14.27 4.51 1.02
N PHE A 40 13.43 3.70 0.40
CA PHE A 40 13.81 2.46 -0.24
C PHE A 40 13.22 2.37 -1.65
N THR A 41 14.05 2.00 -2.63
CA THR A 41 13.59 1.75 -3.99
C THR A 41 13.14 0.30 -4.10
N TYR A 42 11.83 0.10 -4.12
CA TYR A 42 11.20 -1.20 -4.37
C TYR A 42 11.33 -1.58 -5.84
N HIS A 43 11.64 -2.84 -6.09
CA HIS A 43 11.73 -3.42 -7.43
C HIS A 43 10.64 -4.49 -7.55
N PRO A 44 9.52 -4.22 -8.22
CA PRO A 44 8.47 -5.22 -8.40
C PRO A 44 9.02 -6.48 -9.07
N GLY A 45 8.54 -7.64 -8.63
CA GLY A 45 8.77 -8.88 -9.37
C GLY A 45 8.09 -8.82 -10.74
N SER A 46 8.58 -9.56 -11.73
CA SER A 46 7.91 -9.71 -13.04
C SER A 46 6.72 -10.67 -12.98
N GLU A 47 6.11 -10.84 -11.80
CA GLU A 47 5.06 -11.82 -11.56
C GLU A 47 3.73 -11.32 -12.16
N THR A 48 3.04 -12.22 -12.86
CA THR A 48 1.72 -11.96 -13.42
C THR A 48 0.65 -12.34 -12.40
N HIS A 49 -0.35 -11.50 -12.21
CA HIS A 49 -1.53 -11.83 -11.42
C HIS A 49 -2.51 -12.59 -12.32
N ASN A 50 -2.87 -13.82 -11.95
CA ASN A 50 -3.83 -14.65 -12.71
C ASN A 50 -3.50 -14.81 -14.21
N GLY A 51 -2.20 -14.79 -14.57
CA GLY A 51 -1.74 -14.88 -15.96
C GLY A 51 -1.94 -13.61 -16.79
N LYS A 52 -2.35 -12.50 -16.18
CA LYS A 52 -2.45 -11.16 -16.78
C LYS A 52 -1.54 -10.18 -16.02
N THR A 53 -1.32 -9.01 -16.60
CA THR A 53 -0.77 -7.90 -15.81
C THR A 53 -1.87 -7.34 -14.91
N TYR A 54 -1.51 -6.90 -13.71
CA TYR A 54 -2.46 -6.24 -12.80
C TYR A 54 -3.09 -4.98 -13.45
N GLU A 55 -2.34 -4.29 -14.31
CA GLU A 55 -2.84 -3.20 -15.16
C GLU A 55 -4.05 -3.60 -16.02
N GLU A 56 -3.99 -4.78 -16.63
CA GLU A 56 -5.11 -5.28 -17.43
C GLU A 56 -6.34 -5.61 -16.59
N GLU A 57 -6.16 -6.10 -15.36
CA GLU A 57 -7.26 -6.45 -14.46
C GLU A 57 -7.99 -5.19 -13.98
N ILE A 58 -7.25 -4.17 -13.54
CA ILE A 58 -7.81 -2.85 -13.24
C ILE A 58 -8.52 -2.27 -14.46
N GLY A 59 -7.89 -2.32 -15.64
CA GLY A 59 -8.48 -1.81 -16.87
C GLY A 59 -9.81 -2.49 -17.22
N LYS A 60 -9.90 -3.81 -17.04
CA LYS A 60 -11.13 -4.59 -17.26
C LYS A 60 -12.23 -4.20 -16.28
N PHE A 61 -11.90 -4.09 -14.99
CA PHE A 61 -12.87 -3.67 -13.98
C PHE A 61 -13.38 -2.25 -14.25
N LYS A 62 -12.49 -1.29 -14.53
CA LYS A 62 -12.87 0.09 -14.85
C LYS A 62 -13.82 0.19 -16.04
N ALA A 63 -13.56 -0.58 -17.09
CA ALA A 63 -14.42 -0.60 -18.27
C ALA A 63 -15.80 -1.22 -18.00
N ALA A 64 -15.89 -2.17 -17.05
CA ALA A 64 -17.16 -2.69 -16.57
C ALA A 64 -17.88 -1.66 -15.69
N TYR A 65 -17.19 -1.13 -14.68
CA TYR A 65 -17.67 -0.11 -13.77
C TYR A 65 -18.21 1.14 -14.49
N GLU A 66 -17.55 1.61 -15.55
CA GLU A 66 -18.02 2.78 -16.31
C GLU A 66 -19.38 2.54 -16.98
N LYS A 67 -19.67 1.29 -17.40
CA LYS A 67 -20.98 0.93 -17.95
C LYS A 67 -22.04 0.91 -16.87
N ASP A 68 -21.70 0.43 -15.69
CA ASP A 68 -22.62 0.38 -14.55
C ASP A 68 -22.91 1.79 -14.04
N LEU A 69 -21.90 2.65 -13.93
CA LEU A 69 -22.07 4.06 -13.58
C LEU A 69 -22.98 4.80 -14.55
N LYS A 70 -22.86 4.55 -15.86
CA LYS A 70 -23.76 5.15 -16.88
C LYS A 70 -25.20 4.70 -16.68
N LYS A 71 -25.42 3.40 -16.47
CA LYS A 71 -26.76 2.85 -16.20
C LYS A 71 -27.36 3.41 -14.91
N ASP A 72 -26.54 3.56 -13.88
CA ASP A 72 -26.95 4.08 -12.58
C ASP A 72 -27.36 5.55 -12.66
N VAL A 73 -26.62 6.37 -13.42
CA VAL A 73 -26.97 7.77 -13.67
C VAL A 73 -28.24 7.93 -14.53
N GLU A 74 -28.50 6.98 -15.43
CA GLU A 74 -29.70 6.95 -16.27
C GLU A 74 -30.93 6.34 -15.54
N SER A 75 -30.72 5.74 -14.37
CA SER A 75 -31.70 5.03 -13.56
C SER A 75 -32.24 5.91 -12.42
N ASP A 76 -33.54 5.80 -12.12
CA ASP A 76 -34.13 6.44 -10.92
C ASP A 76 -33.73 5.70 -9.61
N ASN A 77 -33.18 4.48 -9.73
CA ASN A 77 -32.68 3.69 -8.62
C ASN A 77 -31.17 3.76 -8.56
N HIS A 78 -30.67 4.47 -7.55
CA HIS A 78 -29.25 4.64 -7.30
C HIS A 78 -28.66 3.45 -6.53
N ASN A 79 -27.62 2.82 -7.08
CA ASN A 79 -26.88 1.76 -6.43
C ASN A 79 -25.76 2.37 -5.54
N PRO A 80 -25.82 2.19 -4.21
CA PRO A 80 -24.85 2.78 -3.31
C PRO A 80 -23.43 2.23 -3.54
N THR A 81 -23.27 0.95 -3.87
CA THR A 81 -21.95 0.36 -4.17
C THR A 81 -21.30 1.02 -5.38
N VAL A 82 -22.08 1.25 -6.45
CA VAL A 82 -21.59 1.94 -7.66
C VAL A 82 -21.15 3.37 -7.31
N ASN A 83 -21.96 4.11 -6.56
CA ASN A 83 -21.63 5.48 -6.12
C ASN A 83 -20.33 5.58 -5.32
N ARG A 84 -20.07 4.59 -4.47
CA ARG A 84 -18.94 4.61 -3.53
C ARG A 84 -17.65 4.07 -4.11
N THR A 85 -17.72 3.29 -5.18
CA THR A 85 -16.55 2.70 -5.86
C THR A 85 -15.45 3.72 -6.24
N PRO A 86 -15.75 4.95 -6.73
CA PRO A 86 -14.73 5.97 -7.00
C PRO A 86 -13.87 6.38 -5.81
N PHE A 87 -14.36 6.20 -4.58
CA PHE A 87 -13.62 6.52 -3.36
C PHE A 87 -12.78 5.35 -2.84
N ILE A 88 -12.98 4.15 -3.40
CA ILE A 88 -12.27 2.93 -3.01
C ILE A 88 -11.24 2.58 -4.08
N LEU A 89 -11.62 2.60 -5.35
CA LEU A 89 -10.78 2.19 -6.48
C LEU A 89 -9.38 2.83 -6.51
N PRO A 90 -9.19 4.13 -6.18
CA PRO A 90 -7.86 4.76 -6.26
C PRO A 90 -6.77 4.07 -5.42
N ILE A 91 -7.12 3.37 -4.33
CA ILE A 91 -6.11 2.67 -3.52
C ILE A 91 -5.42 1.53 -4.27
N PHE A 92 -6.11 0.96 -5.27
CA PHE A 92 -5.65 -0.13 -6.11
C PHE A 92 -4.91 0.36 -7.35
N GLU A 93 -5.10 1.62 -7.73
CA GLU A 93 -4.55 2.23 -8.95
C GLU A 93 -3.15 2.84 -8.77
N GLN A 94 -2.48 2.54 -7.66
CA GLN A 94 -1.19 3.15 -7.36
C GLN A 94 -0.10 2.64 -8.31
N GLU A 95 0.74 3.55 -8.82
CA GLU A 95 1.78 3.20 -9.81
C GLU A 95 2.74 2.09 -9.37
N TRP A 96 3.01 1.98 -8.06
CA TRP A 96 3.91 0.95 -7.52
C TRP A 96 3.26 -0.45 -7.50
N LEU A 97 1.94 -0.54 -7.64
CA LEU A 97 1.18 -1.78 -7.75
C LEU A 97 1.05 -2.26 -9.21
N ILE A 98 0.89 -1.31 -10.14
CA ILE A 98 0.57 -1.54 -11.56
C ILE A 98 1.82 -1.88 -12.39
N GLY A 99 2.91 -1.15 -12.14
CA GLY A 99 4.10 -1.22 -12.99
C GLY A 99 5.09 -2.31 -12.58
N THR A 100 5.97 -2.65 -13.52
CA THR A 100 7.22 -3.39 -13.24
C THR A 100 8.39 -2.44 -12.92
N ASP A 101 8.18 -1.13 -13.10
CA ASP A 101 9.17 -0.11 -12.82
C ASP A 101 9.44 0.02 -11.33
N SER A 102 10.72 0.21 -11.00
CA SER A 102 11.11 0.48 -9.62
C SER A 102 10.49 1.78 -9.10
N LYS A 103 9.96 1.75 -7.88
CA LYS A 103 9.37 2.94 -7.23
C LYS A 103 10.01 3.17 -5.86
N THR A 104 10.31 4.43 -5.57
CA THR A 104 10.85 4.82 -4.26
C THR A 104 9.71 5.00 -3.27
N ILE A 105 9.83 4.33 -2.13
CA ILE A 105 8.89 4.35 -1.02
C ILE A 105 9.62 4.88 0.20
N ASP A 106 9.15 6.02 0.70
CA ASP A 106 9.57 6.65 1.95
C ASP A 106 8.44 6.60 2.99
N LYS A 107 8.69 7.14 4.18
CA LYS A 107 7.70 7.17 5.25
C LYS A 107 6.48 8.01 4.90
N ASP A 108 6.65 9.12 4.18
CA ASP A 108 5.54 9.99 3.77
C ASP A 108 4.64 9.30 2.74
N LYS A 109 5.22 8.47 1.86
CA LYS A 109 4.46 7.63 0.95
C LYS A 109 3.69 6.55 1.71
N LEU A 110 4.30 5.89 2.70
CA LEU A 110 3.61 4.91 3.55
C LEU A 110 2.47 5.56 4.38
N ASP A 111 2.68 6.76 4.91
CA ASP A 111 1.65 7.50 5.65
C ASP A 111 0.48 7.88 4.74
N ARG A 112 0.75 8.30 3.50
CA ARG A 112 -0.30 8.52 2.48
C ARG A 112 -1.04 7.24 2.12
N MET A 113 -0.33 6.13 1.88
CA MET A 113 -0.98 4.84 1.62
C MET A 113 -1.89 4.43 2.77
N LEU A 114 -1.42 4.57 4.02
CA LEU A 114 -2.22 4.25 5.20
C LEU A 114 -3.48 5.09 5.27
N PHE A 115 -3.36 6.40 5.04
CA PHE A 115 -4.50 7.31 5.00
C PHE A 115 -5.51 6.91 3.91
N ASP A 116 -5.04 6.64 2.69
CA ASP A 116 -5.90 6.30 1.56
C ASP A 116 -6.67 4.98 1.81
N VAL A 117 -6.00 3.95 2.34
CA VAL A 117 -6.65 2.68 2.73
C VAL A 117 -7.67 2.90 3.86
N GLN A 118 -7.36 3.75 4.84
CA GLN A 118 -8.31 4.09 5.91
C GLN A 118 -9.56 4.80 5.38
N GLN A 119 -9.39 5.72 4.43
CA GLN A 119 -10.53 6.40 3.79
C GLN A 119 -11.39 5.39 3.03
N ALA A 120 -10.79 4.51 2.24
CA ALA A 120 -11.54 3.51 1.49
C ALA A 120 -12.26 2.50 2.41
N ARG A 121 -11.65 2.10 3.52
CA ARG A 121 -12.33 1.30 4.56
C ARG A 121 -13.51 2.06 5.18
N ASN A 122 -13.35 3.34 5.48
CA ASN A 122 -14.44 4.15 6.03
C ASN A 122 -15.59 4.28 5.03
N THR A 123 -15.30 4.42 3.73
CA THR A 123 -16.32 4.38 2.67
C THR A 123 -17.10 3.06 2.69
N LEU A 124 -16.43 1.91 2.88
CA LEU A 124 -17.11 0.62 3.05
C LEU A 124 -17.97 0.57 4.31
N LEU A 125 -17.54 1.19 5.42
CA LEU A 125 -18.34 1.27 6.64
C LEU A 125 -19.58 2.15 6.48
N ASP A 126 -19.47 3.25 5.74
CA ASP A 126 -20.60 4.13 5.44
C ASP A 126 -21.65 3.39 4.59
N LEU A 127 -21.19 2.58 3.62
CA LEU A 127 -22.08 1.69 2.84
C LEU A 127 -22.94 0.79 3.74
N VAL A 128 -22.38 0.23 4.82
CA VAL A 128 -23.13 -0.63 5.76
C VAL A 128 -24.42 0.04 6.26
N SER A 129 -24.41 1.36 6.40
CA SER A 129 -25.53 2.13 6.94
C SER A 129 -26.51 2.62 5.86
N GLU A 130 -26.09 2.66 4.60
CA GLU A 130 -26.85 3.26 3.49
C GLU A 130 -27.55 2.23 2.59
N GLY A 131 -26.99 1.02 2.45
CA GLY A 131 -27.53 -0.01 1.55
C GLY A 131 -28.49 -1.00 2.23
N ASP A 132 -29.57 -1.36 1.52
CA ASP A 132 -30.42 -2.50 1.88
C ASP A 132 -29.77 -3.83 1.44
N PHE A 133 -28.62 -4.12 2.06
CA PHE A 133 -27.85 -5.32 1.75
C PHE A 133 -28.46 -6.55 2.42
N SER A 134 -28.58 -7.62 1.64
CA SER A 134 -28.84 -8.97 2.10
C SER A 134 -27.79 -9.45 3.10
N LYS A 135 -28.10 -10.53 3.82
CA LYS A 135 -27.16 -11.13 4.78
C LYS A 135 -25.85 -11.56 4.11
N GLU A 136 -25.92 -12.05 2.88
CA GLU A 136 -24.74 -12.53 2.14
C GLU A 136 -23.84 -11.35 1.71
N GLU A 137 -24.42 -10.29 1.13
CA GLU A 137 -23.68 -9.07 0.77
C GLU A 137 -23.01 -8.43 1.98
N ARG A 138 -23.67 -8.44 3.14
CA ARG A 138 -23.08 -7.95 4.40
C ARG A 138 -21.86 -8.76 4.83
N VAL A 139 -21.85 -10.08 4.60
CA VAL A 139 -20.68 -10.92 4.89
C VAL A 139 -19.52 -10.52 3.97
N TYR A 140 -19.76 -10.41 2.66
CA TYR A 140 -18.72 -9.99 1.71
C TYR A 140 -18.20 -8.57 1.98
N MET A 141 -19.06 -7.67 2.42
CA MET A 141 -18.65 -6.32 2.84
C MET A 141 -17.77 -6.35 4.10
N VAL A 142 -18.13 -7.14 5.11
CA VAL A 142 -17.33 -7.31 6.34
C VAL A 142 -15.96 -7.90 6.01
N ASP A 143 -15.91 -8.91 5.15
CA ASP A 143 -14.65 -9.51 4.72
C ASP A 143 -13.79 -8.52 3.92
N SER A 144 -14.42 -7.67 3.10
CA SER A 144 -13.73 -6.58 2.42
C SER A 144 -13.15 -5.61 3.45
N ILE A 145 -13.93 -5.15 4.44
CA ILE A 145 -13.44 -4.28 5.52
C ILE A 145 -12.24 -4.92 6.25
N ASN A 146 -12.30 -6.23 6.53
CA ASN A 146 -11.20 -6.95 7.17
C ASN A 146 -9.93 -6.97 6.30
N ASN A 147 -10.05 -7.12 4.98
CA ASN A 147 -8.90 -7.02 4.08
C ASN A 147 -8.24 -5.63 4.13
N PHE A 148 -9.04 -4.56 4.21
CA PHE A 148 -8.50 -3.20 4.35
C PHE A 148 -7.82 -3.00 5.71
N LEU A 149 -8.39 -3.56 6.80
CA LEU A 149 -7.74 -3.54 8.12
C LEU A 149 -6.40 -4.26 8.12
N ASN A 150 -6.29 -5.40 7.42
CA ASN A 150 -5.03 -6.12 7.27
C ASN A 150 -4.00 -5.29 6.48
N LEU A 151 -4.40 -4.64 5.38
CA LEU A 151 -3.55 -3.71 4.64
C LEU A 151 -3.04 -2.57 5.53
N GLU A 152 -3.90 -1.99 6.37
CA GLU A 152 -3.48 -0.96 7.32
C GLU A 152 -2.44 -1.47 8.32
N GLU A 153 -2.60 -2.69 8.82
CA GLU A 153 -1.64 -3.31 9.74
C GLU A 153 -0.29 -3.54 9.07
N SER A 154 -0.28 -4.11 7.86
CA SER A 154 0.94 -4.32 7.07
C SER A 154 1.66 -3.00 6.76
N ILE A 155 0.93 -1.96 6.36
CA ILE A 155 1.50 -0.63 6.11
C ILE A 155 2.09 -0.05 7.40
N ARG A 156 1.36 -0.11 8.53
CA ARG A 156 1.86 0.38 9.83
C ARG A 156 3.11 -0.39 10.28
N PHE A 157 3.15 -1.69 10.07
CA PHE A 157 4.31 -2.52 10.41
C PHE A 157 5.56 -2.07 9.66
N ILE A 158 5.45 -1.87 8.34
CA ILE A 158 6.56 -1.38 7.51
C ILE A 158 6.97 0.03 7.92
N ARG A 159 5.99 0.92 8.11
CA ARG A 159 6.18 2.34 8.43
C ARG A 159 6.84 2.58 9.78
N ASN A 160 6.43 1.83 10.80
CA ASN A 160 6.93 1.98 12.17
C ASN A 160 8.22 1.19 12.42
N GLY A 161 8.58 0.25 11.54
CA GLY A 161 9.82 -0.51 11.68
C GLY A 161 11.07 0.33 11.42
N THR A 162 12.07 0.17 12.27
CA THR A 162 13.31 0.97 12.26
C THR A 162 14.55 0.21 11.80
N TYR A 163 14.46 -1.12 11.73
CA TYR A 163 15.63 -1.99 11.51
C TYR A 163 15.39 -3.02 10.41
N PHE A 164 14.52 -2.72 9.45
CA PHE A 164 14.37 -3.56 8.27
C PHE A 164 15.58 -3.39 7.36
N SER A 165 16.23 -4.51 7.06
CA SER A 165 17.25 -4.55 6.03
C SER A 165 16.61 -4.28 4.66
N ARG A 166 17.43 -4.00 3.64
CA ARG A 166 16.95 -3.92 2.25
C ARG A 166 16.20 -5.18 1.79
N SER A 167 16.70 -6.36 2.16
CA SER A 167 16.04 -7.63 1.85
C SER A 167 14.71 -7.78 2.59
N ASP A 168 14.60 -7.30 3.83
CA ASP A 168 13.34 -7.30 4.55
C ASP A 168 12.32 -6.39 3.86
N LEU A 169 12.73 -5.17 3.50
CA LEU A 169 11.85 -4.22 2.83
C LEU A 169 11.40 -4.71 1.46
N GLN A 170 12.30 -5.31 0.68
CA GLN A 170 11.96 -5.92 -0.60
C GLN A 170 10.86 -6.98 -0.43
N ARG A 171 11.01 -7.87 0.55
CA ARG A 171 10.03 -8.91 0.85
C ARG A 171 8.72 -8.34 1.38
N LEU A 172 8.79 -7.41 2.34
CA LEU A 172 7.61 -6.84 2.98
C LEU A 172 6.76 -6.03 2.00
N LEU A 173 7.39 -5.27 1.10
CA LEU A 173 6.69 -4.54 0.05
C LEU A 173 6.14 -5.46 -1.04
N GLY A 174 6.83 -6.56 -1.35
CA GLY A 174 6.29 -7.61 -2.22
C GLY A 174 5.06 -8.31 -1.63
N ASN A 175 5.09 -8.63 -0.33
CA ASN A 175 3.93 -9.16 0.38
C ASN A 175 2.78 -8.15 0.37
N LEU A 176 3.07 -6.87 0.68
CA LEU A 176 2.08 -5.81 0.66
C LEU A 176 1.45 -5.65 -0.74
N GLN A 177 2.25 -5.73 -1.81
CA GLN A 177 1.74 -5.73 -3.19
C GLN A 177 0.74 -6.87 -3.41
N GLY A 178 1.09 -8.09 -3.00
CA GLY A 178 0.19 -9.25 -3.06
C GLY A 178 -1.08 -9.08 -2.23
N GLU A 179 -0.99 -8.45 -1.06
CA GLU A 179 -2.16 -8.12 -0.24
C GLU A 179 -3.08 -7.10 -0.92
N PHE A 180 -2.54 -6.09 -1.60
CA PHE A 180 -3.33 -5.14 -2.39
C PHE A 180 -4.04 -5.83 -3.55
N TRP A 181 -3.34 -6.71 -4.26
CA TRP A 181 -3.88 -7.53 -5.35
C TRP A 181 -5.03 -8.41 -4.88
N ALA A 182 -4.83 -9.17 -3.79
CA ALA A 182 -5.89 -9.97 -3.20
C ALA A 182 -7.07 -9.12 -2.70
N GLY A 183 -6.81 -7.94 -2.15
CA GLY A 183 -7.84 -6.99 -1.74
C GLY A 183 -8.66 -6.45 -2.91
N PHE A 184 -8.01 -6.20 -4.06
CA PHE A 184 -8.67 -5.78 -5.30
C PHE A 184 -9.59 -6.90 -5.83
N ASP A 185 -9.07 -8.12 -5.95
CA ASP A 185 -9.84 -9.28 -6.37
C ASP A 185 -11.05 -9.49 -5.47
N TYR A 186 -10.86 -9.40 -4.15
CA TYR A 186 -11.97 -9.57 -3.20
C TYR A 186 -13.02 -8.46 -3.33
N TYR A 187 -12.60 -7.20 -3.38
CA TYR A 187 -13.52 -6.07 -3.53
C TYR A 187 -14.33 -6.18 -4.83
N THR A 188 -13.65 -6.46 -5.95
CA THR A 188 -14.29 -6.44 -7.27
C THR A 188 -15.13 -7.69 -7.55
N THR A 189 -14.60 -8.89 -7.29
CA THR A 189 -15.24 -10.15 -7.69
C THR A 189 -16.19 -10.72 -6.64
N VAL A 190 -16.01 -10.39 -5.36
CA VAL A 190 -16.80 -10.96 -4.26
C VAL A 190 -17.83 -9.95 -3.76
N PHE A 191 -17.44 -8.71 -3.51
CA PHE A 191 -18.36 -7.69 -2.98
C PHE A 191 -19.08 -6.90 -4.08
N TYR A 192 -18.35 -6.23 -4.96
CA TYR A 192 -18.93 -5.39 -6.01
C TYR A 192 -19.83 -6.24 -6.92
N ASP A 193 -19.34 -7.38 -7.41
CA ASP A 193 -20.06 -8.27 -8.31
C ASP A 193 -21.39 -8.82 -7.77
N VAL A 194 -21.53 -8.92 -6.45
CA VAL A 194 -22.76 -9.40 -5.78
C VAL A 194 -23.69 -8.24 -5.45
N SER A 195 -23.15 -7.11 -4.99
CA SER A 195 -23.93 -5.96 -4.50
C SER A 195 -24.38 -4.96 -5.58
N HIS A 196 -23.89 -5.12 -6.82
CA HIS A 196 -24.36 -4.32 -7.96
C HIS A 196 -25.50 -4.98 -8.76
N LYS A 197 -25.87 -6.23 -8.43
CA LYS A 197 -26.93 -6.99 -9.12
C LYS A 197 -28.32 -6.64 -8.61
#